data_AF-A0A2E1ERT9-F1
#
_entry.id   AF-A0A2E1ERT9-F1
#
_cell.length_a   1.000
_cell.length_b   1.000
_cell.length_c   1.000
_cell.angle_alpha   90.00
_cell.angle_beta   90.00
_cell.angle_gamma   90.00
#
_symmetry.space_group_name_H-M   'P 1'
#
loop_
_entity.id
_entity.type
_entity.pdbx_description
1 polymer ?
#
loop_
_entity_poly.entity_id
_entity_poly.type
_entity_poly.pdbx_seq_one_letter_code
_entity_poly.pdbx_strand_id
1 'polypeptide(L)'
;MKFIKQTIPTYLIAFLIAFFLTSCGSDPSKKIKKENIETTKERINSDFDYPKIEFDKSNHDFGEIIDGEIVETTFTFTNSGNSDLKILNASGSCGCTVPEYPRDSPIKPGESGFIKVKFDSSNKPGMQRKTVTLVTNTSTGKELLNIKAFVLPKNN
;
A
#
# COMPACT_ATOMS: atom_id res chain seq x y z
N MET A 1 75.66 -12.02 0.66
CA MET A 1 76.45 -10.82 1.00
C MET A 1 75.49 -9.68 1.33
N LYS A 2 75.80 -8.86 2.37
CA LYS A 2 74.94 -7.99 3.24
C LYS A 2 74.52 -8.77 4.52
N PHE A 3 75.16 -8.68 5.70
CA PHE A 3 75.69 -7.56 6.53
C PHE A 3 74.56 -6.53 6.81
N ILE A 4 74.09 -6.24 8.03
CA ILE A 4 74.75 -5.93 9.31
C ILE A 4 73.75 -6.08 10.49
N LYS A 5 74.23 -6.57 11.65
CA LYS A 5 73.61 -6.52 13.00
C LYS A 5 73.90 -5.16 13.69
N GLN A 6 73.22 -4.88 14.81
CA GLN A 6 73.53 -3.84 15.87
C GLN A 6 72.94 -2.44 15.60
N THR A 7 72.36 -1.64 16.54
CA THR A 7 72.44 -1.40 18.01
C THR A 7 71.13 -0.67 18.50
N ILE A 8 70.44 -1.04 19.60
CA ILE A 8 70.37 -0.40 20.97
C ILE A 8 70.10 1.14 20.93
N PRO A 9 69.07 1.72 21.64
CA PRO A 9 68.96 1.65 23.10
C PRO A 9 67.57 1.56 23.76
N THR A 10 67.58 0.72 24.80
CA THR A 10 66.67 0.63 25.95
C THR A 10 66.66 1.90 26.79
N TYR A 11 66.07 2.99 26.28
CA TYR A 11 65.70 4.17 27.07
C TYR A 11 64.46 4.83 26.48
N LEU A 12 63.31 4.15 26.55
CA LEU A 12 62.00 4.80 26.41
C LEU A 12 60.91 4.02 27.14
N ILE A 13 61.26 3.37 28.26
CA ILE A 13 60.33 2.64 29.15
C ILE A 13 60.16 3.41 30.49
N ALA A 14 60.38 4.73 30.46
CA ALA A 14 60.24 5.61 31.63
C ALA A 14 59.24 6.75 31.36
N PHE A 15 58.04 6.39 30.91
CA PHE A 15 56.88 7.29 30.98
C PHE A 15 55.63 6.51 31.41
N LEU A 16 55.80 5.74 32.49
CA LEU A 16 54.70 5.21 33.28
C LEU A 16 54.34 6.25 34.35
N ILE A 17 53.07 6.65 34.32
CA ILE A 17 52.27 7.11 35.46
C ILE A 17 52.58 8.53 35.97
N ALA A 18 51.90 9.51 35.39
CA ALA A 18 51.17 10.54 36.13
C ALA A 18 50.49 11.49 35.13
N PHE A 19 49.19 11.33 34.90
CA PHE A 19 48.22 12.44 34.85
C PHE A 19 46.82 11.83 34.72
N PHE A 20 46.28 11.48 35.88
CA PHE A 20 44.84 11.31 36.07
C PHE A 20 44.15 12.67 35.81
N LEU A 21 42.96 12.59 35.20
CA LEU A 21 41.95 13.65 35.02
C LEU A 21 42.17 14.68 33.89
N THR A 22 41.71 14.34 32.68
CA THR A 22 40.67 15.15 32.03
C THR A 22 39.73 14.23 31.23
N SER A 23 38.53 14.04 31.78
CA SER A 23 37.39 13.51 31.06
C SER A 23 36.94 14.52 30.02
N CYS A 24 36.94 14.15 28.75
CA CYS A 24 36.05 14.76 27.76
C CYS A 24 35.30 13.64 27.03
N GLY A 25 34.24 13.15 27.67
CA GLY A 25 33.17 12.44 26.98
C GLY A 25 32.37 13.45 26.16
N SER A 26 32.80 13.72 24.94
CA SER A 26 31.94 14.40 23.97
C SER A 26 31.02 13.37 23.33
N ASP A 27 30.01 12.97 24.09
CA ASP A 27 28.85 12.25 23.60
C ASP A 27 28.13 13.16 22.57
N PRO A 28 28.08 12.83 21.27
CA PRO A 28 27.47 13.67 20.23
C PRO A 28 25.96 13.89 20.47
N SER A 29 25.39 13.09 21.36
CA SER A 29 23.98 13.01 21.73
C SER A 29 23.40 14.31 22.32
N LYS A 30 24.23 15.28 22.76
CA LYS A 30 23.74 16.57 23.28
C LYS A 30 23.44 17.64 22.23
N LYS A 31 23.68 17.40 20.93
CA LYS A 31 23.28 18.32 19.85
C LYS A 31 21.97 17.97 19.15
N ILE A 32 21.30 16.92 19.60
CA ILE A 32 19.95 16.62 19.14
C ILE A 32 18.99 17.40 20.03
N LYS A 33 18.42 18.49 19.51
CA LYS A 33 17.32 19.21 20.18
C LYS A 33 16.17 18.23 20.37
N LYS A 34 15.94 17.77 21.61
CA LYS A 34 14.81 16.90 21.97
C LYS A 34 13.45 17.48 21.56
N GLU A 35 13.36 18.81 21.50
CA GLU A 35 12.24 19.59 20.95
C GLU A 35 11.85 19.18 19.51
N ASN A 36 12.84 18.92 18.65
CA ASN A 36 12.59 18.48 17.27
C ASN A 36 12.17 17.01 17.16
N ILE A 37 12.42 16.21 18.20
CA ILE A 37 12.04 14.78 18.28
C ILE A 37 10.62 14.64 18.85
N GLU A 38 10.22 15.49 19.79
CA GLU A 38 8.85 15.51 20.31
C GLU A 38 7.88 16.07 19.28
N THR A 39 8.27 17.13 18.56
CA THR A 39 7.51 17.67 17.42
C THR A 39 7.37 16.67 16.28
N THR A 40 8.34 15.77 16.08
CA THR A 40 8.21 14.68 15.08
C THR A 40 7.40 13.51 15.62
N LYS A 41 7.42 13.21 16.91
CA LYS A 41 6.56 12.16 17.49
C LYS A 41 5.09 12.53 17.48
N GLU A 42 4.71 13.79 17.73
CA GLU A 42 3.31 14.22 17.55
C GLU A 42 2.89 14.21 16.08
N ARG A 43 3.77 14.59 15.13
CA ARG A 43 3.51 14.49 13.68
C ARG A 43 3.49 13.06 13.13
N ILE A 44 4.04 12.10 13.86
CA ILE A 44 4.04 10.67 13.50
C ILE A 44 2.90 9.92 14.23
N ASN A 45 2.34 10.50 15.29
CA ASN A 45 1.17 9.97 16.02
C ASN A 45 -0.17 10.57 15.56
N SER A 46 -0.18 11.55 14.66
CA SER A 46 -1.41 11.86 13.93
C SER A 46 -1.59 10.75 12.90
N ASP A 47 -2.56 9.86 13.16
CA ASP A 47 -3.22 9.09 12.11
C ASP A 47 -3.35 10.03 10.90
N PHE A 48 -2.60 9.75 9.84
CA PHE A 48 -2.77 10.54 8.64
C PHE A 48 -4.23 10.35 8.21
N ASP A 49 -4.95 11.46 8.13
CA ASP A 49 -6.38 11.55 7.84
C ASP A 49 -6.64 11.14 6.37
N TYR A 50 -6.42 9.86 6.07
CA TYR A 50 -6.62 9.26 4.76
C TYR A 50 -8.00 8.61 4.71
N PRO A 51 -8.67 8.65 3.54
CA PRO A 51 -9.84 7.85 3.35
C PRO A 51 -9.43 6.38 3.33
N LYS A 52 -10.30 5.52 3.84
CA LYS A 52 -10.09 4.07 3.81
C LYS A 52 -11.36 3.44 3.26
N ILE A 53 -11.21 2.70 2.18
CA ILE A 53 -12.33 1.99 1.56
C ILE A 53 -12.34 0.55 2.04
N GLU A 54 -13.47 0.11 2.58
CA GLU A 54 -13.68 -1.28 3.00
C GLU A 54 -14.86 -1.87 2.23
N PHE A 55 -14.64 -3.00 1.56
CA PHE A 55 -15.67 -3.70 0.81
C PHE A 55 -16.24 -4.88 1.61
N ASP A 56 -17.54 -5.11 1.52
CA ASP A 56 -18.19 -6.29 2.11
C ASP A 56 -17.69 -7.59 1.46
N LYS A 57 -17.34 -7.51 0.17
CA LYS A 57 -16.70 -8.57 -0.60
C LYS A 57 -15.87 -7.95 -1.72
N SER A 58 -14.79 -8.62 -2.13
CA SER A 58 -13.98 -8.23 -3.29
C SER A 58 -14.03 -9.24 -4.44
N ASN A 59 -14.78 -10.33 -4.27
CA ASN A 59 -14.91 -11.39 -5.27
C ASN A 59 -16.38 -11.77 -5.46
N HIS A 60 -16.75 -12.09 -6.70
CA HIS A 60 -18.05 -12.66 -7.03
C HIS A 60 -17.93 -13.79 -8.05
N ASP A 61 -18.74 -14.83 -7.88
CA ASP A 61 -18.88 -15.92 -8.83
C ASP A 61 -20.30 -15.93 -9.37
N PHE A 62 -20.43 -15.82 -10.69
CA PHE A 62 -21.70 -15.97 -11.37
C PHE A 62 -22.06 -17.46 -11.57
N GLY A 63 -21.13 -18.38 -11.33
CA GLY A 63 -21.32 -19.79 -11.61
C GLY A 63 -21.31 -20.04 -13.12
N GLU A 64 -22.23 -20.90 -13.57
CA GLU A 64 -22.43 -21.18 -14.99
C GLU A 64 -23.42 -20.18 -15.59
N ILE A 65 -23.04 -19.57 -16.72
CA ILE A 65 -23.86 -18.64 -17.48
C ILE A 65 -23.83 -19.03 -18.96
N ILE A 66 -24.82 -18.60 -19.74
CA ILE A 66 -24.90 -18.93 -21.17
C ILE A 66 -24.20 -17.84 -21.99
N ASP A 67 -23.44 -18.24 -23.02
CA ASP A 67 -22.83 -17.29 -23.97
C ASP A 67 -23.85 -16.30 -24.56
N GLY A 68 -23.57 -15.01 -24.39
CA GLY A 68 -24.43 -13.91 -24.78
C GLY A 68 -25.27 -13.31 -23.64
N GLU A 69 -25.23 -13.89 -22.43
CA GLU A 69 -25.84 -13.28 -21.26
C GLU A 69 -25.05 -12.07 -20.76
N ILE A 70 -25.80 -11.06 -20.28
CA ILE A 70 -25.25 -9.93 -19.52
C ILE A 70 -25.63 -10.15 -18.06
N VAL A 71 -24.64 -10.38 -17.21
CA VAL A 71 -24.81 -10.59 -15.77
C VAL A 71 -24.26 -9.42 -14.98
N GLU A 72 -24.85 -9.15 -13.82
CA GLU A 72 -24.51 -8.00 -12.99
C GLU A 72 -24.30 -8.40 -11.53
N THR A 73 -23.32 -7.77 -10.87
CA THR A 73 -23.12 -7.90 -9.43
C THR A 73 -22.83 -6.54 -8.82
N THR A 74 -23.18 -6.40 -7.54
CA THR A 74 -22.93 -5.18 -6.77
C THR A 74 -21.92 -5.47 -5.66
N PHE A 75 -20.93 -4.60 -5.56
CA PHE A 75 -19.95 -4.55 -4.49
C PHE A 75 -20.23 -3.30 -3.64
N THR A 76 -20.74 -3.50 -2.44
CA THR A 76 -20.93 -2.42 -1.46
C THR A 76 -19.62 -2.14 -0.75
N PHE A 77 -19.37 -0.86 -0.47
CA PHE A 77 -18.23 -0.43 0.32
C PHE A 77 -18.62 0.66 1.31
N THR A 78 -17.78 0.86 2.31
CA THR A 78 -17.88 1.94 3.29
C THR A 78 -16.57 2.70 3.37
N ASN A 79 -16.64 4.03 3.48
CA ASN A 79 -15.48 4.82 3.85
C ASN A 79 -15.26 4.71 5.37
N SER A 80 -14.37 3.82 5.78
CA SER A 80 -13.97 3.60 7.18
C SER A 80 -12.84 4.51 7.63
N GLY A 81 -12.40 5.43 6.77
CA GLY A 81 -11.38 6.44 7.08
C GLY A 81 -11.99 7.71 7.65
N ASN A 82 -11.14 8.70 7.87
CA ASN A 82 -11.50 9.95 8.54
C ASN A 82 -11.57 11.16 7.60
N SER A 83 -11.28 10.97 6.30
CA SER A 83 -11.44 12.00 5.27
C SER A 83 -12.26 11.50 4.08
N ASP A 84 -12.67 12.44 3.23
CA ASP A 84 -13.52 12.16 2.07
C ASP A 84 -12.86 11.21 1.07
N LEU A 85 -13.52 10.07 0.82
CA LEU A 85 -13.12 9.10 -0.18
C LEU A 85 -13.58 9.55 -1.57
N LYS A 86 -12.68 9.47 -2.55
CA LYS A 86 -12.98 9.70 -3.97
C LYS A 86 -12.51 8.51 -4.80
N ILE A 87 -13.39 8.05 -5.67
CA ILE A 87 -13.07 7.06 -6.70
C ILE A 87 -12.82 7.81 -8.00
N LEU A 88 -11.54 7.99 -8.33
CA LEU A 88 -11.08 8.80 -9.46
C LEU A 88 -11.33 8.09 -10.80
N ASN A 89 -11.26 6.77 -10.80
CA ASN A 89 -11.55 5.95 -11.97
C ASN A 89 -11.96 4.54 -11.53
N ALA A 90 -12.74 3.86 -12.37
CA ALA A 90 -12.92 2.42 -12.31
C ALA A 90 -12.96 1.86 -13.74
N SER A 91 -12.18 0.81 -13.98
CA SER A 91 -12.11 0.17 -15.29
C SER A 91 -12.02 -1.35 -15.16
N GLY A 92 -12.75 -2.08 -16.00
CA GLY A 92 -12.59 -3.52 -16.15
C GLY A 92 -11.33 -3.89 -16.94
N SER A 93 -10.91 -5.16 -16.82
CA SER A 93 -9.78 -5.72 -17.58
C SER A 93 -10.05 -5.84 -19.09
N CYS A 94 -11.31 -5.74 -19.52
CA CYS A 94 -11.75 -5.72 -20.93
C CYS A 94 -12.97 -4.79 -21.06
N GLY A 95 -13.29 -4.36 -22.29
CA GLY A 95 -14.55 -3.65 -22.57
C GLY A 95 -15.81 -4.47 -22.31
N CYS A 96 -15.68 -5.79 -22.15
CA CYS A 96 -16.76 -6.69 -21.74
C CYS A 96 -17.13 -6.61 -20.25
N THR A 97 -16.34 -5.91 -19.43
CA THR A 97 -16.58 -5.75 -17.99
C THR A 97 -16.66 -4.27 -17.66
N VAL A 98 -17.86 -3.78 -17.40
CA VAL A 98 -18.13 -2.34 -17.26
C VAL A 98 -18.57 -2.02 -15.83
N PRO A 99 -17.77 -1.25 -15.06
CA PRO A 99 -18.17 -0.77 -13.76
C PRO A 99 -18.97 0.54 -13.83
N GLU A 100 -20.02 0.64 -13.02
CA GLU A 100 -20.76 1.84 -12.66
C GLU A 100 -20.41 2.20 -11.21
N TYR A 101 -20.03 3.46 -10.97
CA TYR A 101 -19.48 3.94 -9.70
C TYR A 101 -19.74 5.44 -9.49
N PRO A 102 -19.70 5.95 -8.24
CA PRO A 102 -19.91 7.37 -7.94
C PRO A 102 -18.67 8.21 -8.31
N ARG A 103 -18.62 8.72 -9.54
CA ARG A 103 -17.46 9.45 -10.11
C ARG A 103 -17.12 10.77 -9.42
N ASP A 104 -18.14 11.56 -9.10
CA ASP A 104 -17.95 12.99 -8.78
C ASP A 104 -18.52 13.38 -7.42
N SER A 105 -18.88 12.39 -6.59
CA SER A 105 -19.40 12.60 -5.25
C SER A 105 -18.41 12.06 -4.23
N PRO A 106 -17.82 12.92 -3.37
CA PRO A 106 -17.05 12.45 -2.24
C PRO A 106 -17.93 11.60 -1.32
N ILE A 107 -17.40 10.47 -0.87
CA ILE A 107 -18.05 9.60 0.11
C ILE A 107 -17.49 9.96 1.47
N LYS A 108 -18.32 10.53 2.35
CA LYS A 108 -17.85 11.03 3.65
C LYS A 108 -17.45 9.88 4.57
N PRO A 109 -16.67 10.16 5.63
CA PRO A 109 -16.41 9.19 6.70
C PRO A 109 -17.70 8.53 7.21
N GLY A 110 -17.70 7.19 7.26
CA GLY A 110 -18.84 6.38 7.67
C GLY A 110 -19.93 6.18 6.62
N GLU A 111 -19.89 6.89 5.49
CA GLU A 111 -20.86 6.68 4.40
C GLU A 111 -20.49 5.47 3.56
N SER A 112 -21.54 4.82 3.04
CA SER A 112 -21.42 3.68 2.14
C SER A 112 -21.78 4.05 0.71
N GLY A 113 -21.20 3.31 -0.23
CA GLY A 113 -21.49 3.40 -1.66
C GLY A 113 -21.48 2.02 -2.30
N PHE A 114 -21.65 1.99 -3.61
CA PHE A 114 -21.64 0.74 -4.37
C PHE A 114 -20.91 0.86 -5.70
N ILE A 115 -20.38 -0.27 -6.15
CA ILE A 115 -19.84 -0.47 -7.48
C ILE A 115 -20.64 -1.58 -8.14
N LYS A 116 -21.38 -1.24 -9.19
CA LYS A 116 -22.12 -2.24 -9.98
C LYS A 116 -21.25 -2.64 -11.17
N VAL A 117 -21.01 -3.93 -11.32
CA VAL A 117 -20.18 -4.47 -12.39
C VAL A 117 -21.06 -5.30 -13.31
N LYS A 118 -21.11 -4.91 -14.58
CA LYS A 118 -21.76 -5.67 -15.64
C LYS A 118 -20.72 -6.47 -16.42
N PHE A 119 -21.02 -7.73 -16.73
CA PHE A 119 -20.22 -8.58 -17.58
C PHE A 119 -21.05 -9.07 -18.76
N ASP A 120 -20.63 -8.70 -19.96
CA ASP A 120 -21.14 -9.23 -21.22
C ASP A 120 -20.33 -10.45 -21.63
N SER A 121 -20.97 -11.63 -21.59
CA SER A 121 -20.33 -12.91 -21.90
C SER A 121 -20.24 -13.20 -23.40
N SER A 122 -20.76 -12.32 -24.27
CA SER A 122 -20.84 -12.55 -25.72
C SER A 122 -19.50 -12.93 -26.34
N ASN A 123 -19.48 -14.07 -26.99
CA ASN A 123 -18.31 -14.67 -27.63
C ASN A 123 -17.15 -14.86 -26.62
N LYS A 124 -17.47 -15.33 -25.40
CA LYS A 124 -16.49 -15.62 -24.33
C LYS A 124 -16.70 -17.01 -23.68
N PRO A 125 -16.84 -18.11 -24.44
CA PRO A 125 -17.04 -19.43 -23.85
C PRO A 125 -15.87 -19.84 -22.92
N GLY A 126 -16.17 -20.75 -21.99
CA GLY A 126 -15.20 -21.29 -21.03
C GLY A 126 -15.02 -20.43 -19.78
N MET A 127 -13.93 -20.69 -19.05
CA MET A 127 -13.68 -20.02 -17.77
C MET A 127 -13.25 -18.57 -17.96
N GLN A 128 -14.03 -17.64 -17.39
CA GLN A 128 -13.73 -16.22 -17.37
C GLN A 128 -13.32 -15.77 -15.96
N ARG A 129 -12.23 -15.02 -15.88
CA ARG A 129 -11.79 -14.29 -14.68
C ARG A 129 -11.52 -12.86 -15.11
N LYS A 130 -12.24 -11.90 -14.53
CA LYS A 130 -12.11 -10.48 -14.85
C LYS A 130 -11.83 -9.71 -13.58
N THR A 131 -11.07 -8.64 -13.72
CA THR A 131 -10.73 -7.74 -12.62
C THR A 131 -11.21 -6.35 -12.97
N VAL A 132 -11.86 -5.70 -12.02
CA VAL A 132 -12.17 -4.28 -12.02
C VAL A 132 -11.16 -3.60 -11.13
N THR A 133 -10.43 -2.63 -11.68
CA THR A 133 -9.48 -1.81 -10.93
C THR A 133 -10.11 -0.46 -10.65
N LEU A 134 -10.16 -0.09 -9.38
CA LEU A 134 -10.52 1.24 -8.93
C LEU A 134 -9.23 2.02 -8.66
N VAL A 135 -9.21 3.29 -9.05
CA VAL A 135 -8.19 4.25 -8.67
C VAL A 135 -8.82 5.20 -7.65
N THR A 136 -8.20 5.33 -6.48
CA THR A 136 -8.75 6.06 -5.34
C THR A 136 -7.73 7.03 -4.74
N ASN A 137 -8.17 7.92 -3.88
CA ASN A 137 -7.31 8.81 -3.08
C ASN A 137 -6.93 8.21 -1.71
N THR A 138 -7.08 6.90 -1.52
CA THR A 138 -6.63 6.18 -0.32
C THR A 138 -5.10 6.02 -0.33
N SER A 139 -4.52 5.55 0.78
CA SER A 139 -3.08 5.31 0.87
C SER A 139 -2.56 4.22 -0.08
N THR A 140 -3.41 3.23 -0.43
CA THR A 140 -3.11 2.17 -1.41
C THR A 140 -3.23 2.70 -2.84
N GLY A 141 -4.09 3.69 -3.06
CA GLY A 141 -4.36 4.35 -4.33
C GLY A 141 -5.12 3.50 -5.36
N LYS A 142 -5.22 2.18 -5.14
CA LYS A 142 -5.94 1.26 -6.02
C LYS A 142 -6.60 0.14 -5.24
N GLU A 143 -7.78 -0.27 -5.70
CA GLU A 143 -8.52 -1.42 -5.18
C GLU A 143 -8.92 -2.35 -6.32
N LEU A 144 -8.98 -3.66 -6.03
CA LEU A 144 -9.28 -4.69 -7.03
C LEU A 144 -10.54 -5.47 -6.64
N LEU A 145 -11.48 -5.57 -7.58
CA LEU A 145 -12.67 -6.42 -7.47
C LEU A 145 -12.61 -7.47 -8.56
N ASN A 146 -12.87 -8.73 -8.24
CA ASN A 146 -12.81 -9.82 -9.19
C ASN A 146 -14.19 -10.45 -9.41
N ILE A 147 -14.44 -10.81 -10.66
CA ILE A 147 -15.59 -11.62 -11.04
C ILE A 147 -15.10 -12.87 -11.77
N LYS A 148 -15.81 -13.99 -11.57
CA LYS A 148 -15.63 -15.22 -12.34
C LYS A 148 -16.97 -15.76 -12.83
N ALA A 149 -16.92 -16.45 -13.96
CA ALA A 149 -18.06 -17.15 -14.55
C ALA A 149 -17.55 -18.25 -15.49
N PHE A 150 -18.21 -19.40 -15.50
CA PHE A 150 -18.00 -20.41 -16.54
C PHE A 150 -19.07 -20.23 -17.61
N VAL A 151 -18.65 -19.86 -18.82
CA VAL A 151 -19.57 -19.53 -19.91
C VAL A 151 -19.80 -20.78 -20.74
N LEU A 152 -21.02 -21.31 -20.69
CA LEU A 152 -21.46 -22.43 -21.50
C LEU A 152 -21.64 -21.96 -22.95
N PRO A 153 -21.14 -22.72 -23.95
CA PRO A 153 -21.39 -22.42 -25.35
C PRO A 153 -22.89 -22.36 -25.63
N LYS A 154 -23.30 -21.41 -26.48
CA LYS A 154 -24.66 -21.40 -26.99
C LYS A 154 -24.83 -22.60 -27.94
N ASN A 155 -25.67 -23.56 -27.57
CA ASN A 155 -26.06 -24.64 -28.48
C ASN A 155 -26.87 -24.00 -29.61
N ASN A 156 -26.31 -24.04 -30.83
CA ASN A 156 -26.97 -23.59 -32.06
C ASN A 156 -27.94 -24.66 -32.57
#